data_AF-A0A060WQ89-F1
#
_entry.id   AF-A0A060WQ89-F1
#
_cell.length_a   1.000
_cell.length_b   1.000
_cell.length_c   1.000
_cell.angle_alpha   90.00
_cell.angle_beta   90.00
_cell.angle_gamma   90.00
#
_symmetry.space_group_name_H-M   'P 1'
#
loop_
_entity.id
_entity.type
_entity.pdbx_description
1 polymer ?
#
loop_
_entity_poly.entity_id
_entity_poly.type
_entity_poly.pdbx_seq_one_letter_code
_entity_poly.pdbx_strand_id
1 'polypeptide(L)'
;MKNLPYFCRGEVVRGFGRGSKELGILTANFTDSVVELLPGDISTGIYYGWACVDNGDIHKMVMSIGCNPYYNNAKKSMASPARPPI
;
A
#
# COMPACT_ATOMS: atom_id res chain seq x y z
N MET A 1 -3.66 16.29 7.70
CA MET A 1 -4.28 16.03 6.39
C MET A 1 -4.27 17.29 5.52
N LYS A 2 -3.11 17.94 5.39
CA LYS A 2 -2.89 19.00 4.39
C LYS A 2 -2.32 18.43 3.09
N ASN A 3 -1.73 17.23 3.14
CA ASN A 3 -1.09 16.58 2.00
C ASN A 3 -1.99 15.55 1.26
N LEU A 4 -3.30 15.61 1.45
CA LEU A 4 -4.25 14.86 0.62
C LEU A 4 -4.85 15.77 -0.45
N PRO A 5 -5.02 15.32 -1.70
CA PRO A 5 -4.66 13.99 -2.22
C PRO A 5 -3.14 13.79 -2.34
N TYR A 6 -2.66 12.63 -1.90
CA TYR A 6 -1.26 12.23 -2.02
C TYR A 6 -1.10 11.25 -3.20
N PHE A 7 -0.17 11.55 -4.10
CA PHE A 7 0.11 10.71 -5.26
C PHE A 7 1.48 10.06 -5.09
N CYS A 8 1.55 8.75 -5.30
CA CYS A 8 2.80 8.01 -5.33
C CYS A 8 2.75 6.91 -6.40
N ARG A 9 3.93 6.51 -6.88
CA ARG A 9 4.14 5.39 -7.79
C ARG A 9 5.35 4.61 -7.29
N GLY A 10 5.30 3.30 -7.44
CA GLY A 10 6.37 2.40 -7.04
C GLY A 10 6.15 1.00 -7.57
N GLU A 11 7.18 0.18 -7.46
CA GLU A 11 7.11 -1.23 -7.82
C GLU A 11 6.26 -2.00 -6.80
N VAL A 12 5.44 -2.93 -7.31
CA VAL A 12 4.68 -3.86 -6.47
C VAL A 12 5.60 -4.98 -6.02
N VAL A 13 5.85 -5.07 -4.71
CA VAL A 13 6.70 -6.10 -4.12
C VAL A 13 5.90 -7.13 -3.32
N ARG A 14 6.45 -8.35 -3.23
CA ARG A 14 5.86 -9.43 -2.45
C ARG A 14 5.96 -9.11 -0.96
N GLY A 15 4.85 -9.26 -0.24
CA GLY A 15 4.82 -9.19 1.22
C GLY A 15 4.97 -10.57 1.87
N PHE A 16 4.68 -10.66 3.16
CA PHE A 16 4.87 -11.85 4.01
C PHE A 16 3.85 -12.98 3.82
N GLY A 17 3.03 -12.91 2.75
CA GLY A 17 2.16 -14.02 2.35
C GLY A 17 0.92 -14.27 3.21
N ARG A 18 0.59 -13.40 4.17
CA ARG A 18 -0.58 -13.56 5.04
C ARG A 18 -1.91 -13.24 4.35
N GLY A 19 -2.01 -12.05 3.73
CA GLY A 19 -3.26 -11.55 3.14
C GLY A 19 -3.83 -12.44 2.04
N SER A 20 -2.97 -12.88 1.11
CA SER A 20 -3.39 -13.68 -0.04
C SER A 20 -3.68 -15.14 0.30
N LYS A 21 -2.91 -15.75 1.21
CA LYS A 21 -3.07 -17.17 1.56
C LYS A 21 -4.18 -17.42 2.59
N GLU A 22 -4.40 -16.51 3.53
CA GLU A 22 -5.32 -16.75 4.65
C GLU A 22 -6.70 -16.09 4.44
N LEU A 23 -6.77 -14.94 3.76
CA LEU A 23 -7.99 -14.13 3.66
C LEU A 23 -8.57 -14.07 2.25
N GLY A 24 -7.87 -14.62 1.25
CA GLY A 24 -8.27 -14.49 -0.16
C GLY A 24 -8.17 -13.07 -0.72
N ILE A 25 -7.54 -12.15 0.03
CA ILE A 25 -7.35 -10.76 -0.37
C ILE A 25 -5.92 -10.60 -0.84
N LEU A 26 -5.72 -10.55 -2.16
CA LEU A 26 -4.42 -10.24 -2.73
C LEU A 26 -4.06 -8.79 -2.35
N THR A 27 -2.87 -8.58 -1.78
CA THR A 27 -2.38 -7.26 -1.41
C THR A 27 -1.05 -6.96 -2.10
N ALA A 28 -1.00 -5.83 -2.81
CA ALA A 28 0.19 -5.24 -3.39
C ALA A 28 0.88 -4.34 -2.36
N ASN A 29 2.19 -4.55 -2.15
CA ASN A 29 2.99 -3.75 -1.22
C ASN A 29 3.93 -2.82 -2.00
N PHE A 30 4.23 -1.66 -1.42
CA PHE A 30 5.29 -0.78 -1.93
C PHE A 30 6.64 -1.09 -1.28
N THR A 31 7.72 -0.68 -1.95
CA THR A 31 9.07 -0.69 -1.38
C THR A 31 9.21 0.34 -0.25
N ASP A 32 10.12 0.09 0.69
CA ASP A 32 10.43 1.01 1.79
C ASP A 32 10.75 2.43 1.30
N SER A 33 11.44 2.56 0.17
CA SER A 33 11.80 3.84 -0.44
C SER A 33 10.59 4.72 -0.77
N VAL A 34 9.47 4.14 -1.20
CA VAL A 34 8.24 4.90 -1.49
C VAL A 34 7.55 5.30 -0.19
N VAL A 35 7.64 4.45 0.82
CA VAL A 35 6.99 4.68 2.12
C VAL A 35 7.72 5.74 2.94
N GLU A 36 9.05 5.83 2.83
CA GLU A 36 9.86 6.87 3.46
C GLU A 36 9.58 8.28 2.91
N LEU A 37 9.01 8.39 1.71
CA LEU A 37 8.60 9.66 1.11
C LEU A 37 7.23 10.16 1.60
N LEU A 38 6.53 9.38 2.44
CA LEU A 38 5.23 9.80 2.97
C LEU A 38 5.37 11.06 3.83
N PRO A 39 4.54 12.10 3.60
CA PRO A 39 4.45 13.26 4.47
C PRO A 39 4.15 12.86 5.92
N GLY A 40 4.77 13.57 6.87
CA GLY A 40 4.63 13.27 8.30
C GLY A 40 3.19 13.36 8.83
N ASP A 41 2.32 14.13 8.18
CA ASP A 41 0.91 14.29 8.57
C ASP A 41 -0.03 13.21 7.97
N ILE A 42 0.49 12.27 7.17
CA ILE A 42 -0.20 11.04 6.79
C ILE A 42 0.07 10.01 7.88
N SER A 43 -0.86 9.87 8.82
CA SER A 43 -0.77 8.93 9.95
C SER A 43 -0.91 7.47 9.50
N THR A 44 -0.70 6.54 10.44
CA THR A 44 -1.16 5.16 10.24
C THR A 44 -2.68 5.12 10.18
N GLY A 45 -3.24 4.17 9.42
CA GLY A 45 -4.68 4.03 9.24
C GLY A 45 -5.07 3.44 7.89
N ILE A 46 -6.37 3.47 7.61
CA ILE A 46 -6.95 3.04 6.34
C ILE A 46 -7.32 4.27 5.53
N TYR A 47 -6.85 4.30 4.29
CA TYR A 47 -7.09 5.34 3.31
C TYR A 47 -7.86 4.76 2.12
N TYR A 48 -8.48 5.62 1.33
CA TYR A 48 -9.14 5.24 0.08
C TYR A 48 -8.73 6.20 -1.04
N GLY A 49 -8.86 5.74 -2.28
CA GLY A 49 -8.51 6.54 -3.43
C GLY A 49 -8.58 5.73 -4.72
N TRP A 50 -7.66 6.05 -5.61
CA TRP A 50 -7.56 5.46 -6.94
C TRP A 50 -6.19 4.83 -7.14
N ALA A 51 -6.14 3.71 -7.84
CA ALA A 51 -4.91 3.04 -8.23
C ALA A 51 -5.05 2.45 -9.63
N CYS A 52 -3.93 2.37 -10.34
CA CYS A 52 -3.77 1.56 -11.53
C CYS A 52 -2.47 0.74 -11.39
N VAL A 53 -2.40 -0.36 -12.13
CA VAL A 53 -1.17 -1.15 -12.28
C VAL A 53 -0.74 -1.03 -13.73
N ASP A 54 0.54 -0.74 -13.94
CA ASP A 54 1.10 -0.42 -15.26
C ASP A 54 0.28 0.66 -15.98
N ASN A 55 -0.03 0.45 -17.26
CA ASN A 55 -0.89 1.32 -18.05
C ASN A 55 -2.33 0.78 -18.15
N GLY A 56 -2.78 0.05 -17.12
CA GLY A 56 -4.13 -0.48 -17.02
C GLY A 56 -5.16 0.57 -16.59
N ASP A 57 -6.39 0.10 -16.41
CA ASP A 57 -7.51 0.93 -15.97
C ASP A 57 -7.32 1.46 -14.54
N ILE A 58 -7.92 2.62 -14.28
CA ILE A 58 -7.97 3.22 -12.95
C ILE A 58 -9.14 2.59 -12.16
N HIS A 59 -8.83 2.10 -10.97
CA HIS A 59 -9.79 1.43 -10.09
C HIS A 59 -9.85 2.08 -8.71
N LYS A 60 -11.02 1.96 -8.06
CA LYS A 60 -11.16 2.31 -6.64
C LYS A 60 -10.29 1.39 -5.79
N MET A 61 -9.62 1.96 -4.81
CA MET A 61 -8.64 1.27 -3.98
C MET A 61 -8.76 1.71 -2.52
N VAL A 62 -8.44 0.79 -1.61
CA VAL A 62 -8.14 1.10 -0.21
C VAL A 62 -6.67 0.86 0.07
N MET A 63 -6.07 1.66 0.93
CA MET A 63 -4.66 1.58 1.29
C MET A 63 -4.52 1.50 2.80
N SER A 64 -3.87 0.44 3.27
CA SER A 64 -3.46 0.30 4.66
C SER A 64 -2.07 0.89 4.84
N ILE A 65 -1.94 1.86 5.74
CA ILE A 65 -0.66 2.42 6.18
C ILE A 65 -0.44 2.03 7.64
N GLY A 66 0.57 1.23 7.93
CA GLY A 66 0.82 0.73 9.29
C GLY A 66 2.29 0.41 9.54
N CYS A 67 2.67 0.11 10.77
CA CYS A 67 4.02 -0.34 11.08
C CYS A 67 4.08 -1.88 11.06
N ASN A 68 5.16 -2.45 10.52
CA ASN A 68 5.36 -3.89 10.54
C ASN A 68 6.16 -4.32 11.79
N PRO A 69 5.54 -5.00 12.77
CA PRO A 69 6.22 -5.39 14.01
C PRO A 69 7.32 -6.44 13.79
N TYR A 70 7.30 -7.21 12.70
CA TYR A 70 8.30 -8.24 12.40
C TYR A 70 9.66 -7.67 11.95
N TYR A 71 9.70 -6.40 11.55
CA TYR A 71 10.89 -5.77 10.98
C TYR A 71 11.67 -4.90 11.97
N ASN A 72 11.31 -4.94 13.26
CA ASN A 72 11.92 -4.14 14.34
C ASN A 72 12.15 -2.66 13.99
N ASN A 73 11.37 -2.12 13.04
CA ASN A 73 11.54 -0.82 12.44
C ASN A 73 10.25 -0.05 12.59
N ALA A 74 10.37 1.19 13.08
CA ALA A 74 9.31 2.20 13.10
C ALA A 74 8.89 2.68 11.69
N LYS A 75 9.18 1.89 10.65
CA LYS A 75 8.89 2.22 9.26
C LYS A 75 7.46 1.85 8.93
N LYS A 76 6.76 2.78 8.30
CA LYS A 76 5.43 2.52 7.76
C LYS A 76 5.53 1.49 6.63
N SER A 77 4.44 0.82 6.34
CA SER A 77 4.24 -0.08 5.21
C SER A 77 2.95 0.33 4.53
N MET A 78 2.93 0.28 3.19
CA MET A 78 1.74 0.60 2.39
C MET A 78 1.30 -0.64 1.62
N ALA A 79 0.04 -1.04 1.81
CA ALA A 79 -0.56 -2.16 1.11
C ALA A 79 -1.92 -1.78 0.53
N SER A 80 -2.18 -2.18 -0.71
CA SER A 80 -3.48 -2.01 -1.39
C SER A 80 -3.99 -3.35 -1.94
N PRO A 81 -5.31 -3.57 -2.07
CA PRO A 81 -5.82 -4.76 -2.73
C PRO A 81 -5.33 -4.83 -4.18
N ALA A 82 -4.68 -5.93 -4.54
CA ALA A 82 -4.38 -6.27 -5.92
C ALA A 82 -5.57 -7.01 -6.53
N ARG A 83 -5.90 -6.74 -7.78
CA ARG A 83 -6.84 -7.57 -8.52
C ARG A 83 -6.13 -8.89 -8.89
N PRO A 84 -6.77 -10.06 -8.76
CA PRO A 84 -6.25 -11.24 -9.42
C PRO A 84 -6.14 -10.98 -10.93
N PRO A 85 -5.10 -11.48 -11.62
CA PRO A 85 -5.11 -11.52 -13.07
C PRO A 85 -6.37 -12.28 -13.50
N ILE A 86 -7.15 -11.67 -14.39
CA ILE A 86 -8.27 -12.34 -15.08
C ILE A 86 -7.66 -13.30 -16.10
#